data_AF-A0AAD3RRG3-F1
#
_entry.id   AF-A0AAD3RRG3-F1
#
_cell.length_a   1.000
_cell.length_b   1.000
_cell.length_c   1.000
_cell.angle_alpha   90.00
_cell.angle_beta   90.00
_cell.angle_gamma   90.00
#
_symmetry.space_group_name_H-M   'P 1'
#
loop_
_entity.id
_entity.type
_entity.pdbx_description
1 polymer ?
#
loop_
_entity_poly.entity_id
_entity_poly.type
_entity_poly.pdbx_seq_one_letter_code
_entity_poly.pdbx_strand_id
1 'polypeptide(L)' 'MKVHKQGSDLGRLLDLTKFVGYKELFHDLEVMFNFEGQLEDPNKGWQVVYTDDEGDMMLVGDDPWQ' A
#
# COMPACT_ATOMS: atom_id res chain seq x y z
N MET A 1 10.01 -5.58 0.94
CA MET A 1 9.05 -5.21 2.01
C MET A 1 7.97 -6.28 2.10
N LYS A 2 7.40 -6.53 3.28
CA LYS A 2 6.24 -7.42 3.44
C LYS A 2 4.98 -6.57 3.56
N VAL A 3 3.96 -6.89 2.77
CA VAL A 3 2.66 -6.20 2.79
C VAL A 3 1.56 -7.14 3.23
N HIS A 4 0.59 -6.60 3.96
CA HIS A 4 -0.54 -7.31 4.52
C HIS A 4 -1.82 -6.51 4.26
N LYS A 5 -2.91 -7.21 3.94
CA LYS A 5 -4.25 -6.62 3.87
C LYS A 5 -5.00 -6.94 5.15
N GLN A 6 -5.63 -5.94 5.76
CA GLN A 6 -6.46 -6.15 6.94
C GLN A 6 -7.58 -7.17 6.63
N GLY A 7 -7.74 -8.16 7.52
CA GLY A 7 -8.66 -9.28 7.34
C GLY A 7 -8.14 -10.40 6.44
N SER A 8 -6.86 -10.38 6.03
CA SER A 8 -6.19 -11.45 5.30
C SER A 8 -4.96 -11.93 6.07
N ASP A 9 -4.86 -13.23 6.32
CA ASP A 9 -3.69 -13.83 6.97
C ASP A 9 -2.49 -13.97 6.02
N LEU A 10 -2.70 -13.74 4.71
CA LEU A 10 -1.67 -13.87 3.71
C LEU A 10 -0.90 -12.56 3.54
N GLY A 11 0.40 -12.60 3.85
CA GLY A 11 1.34 -11.55 3.49
C GLY A 11 1.99 -11.82 2.13
N ARG A 12 2.32 -10.75 1.40
CA ARG A 12 3.05 -10.81 0.13
C ARG A 12 4.33 -10.01 0.20
N LEU A 13 5.32 -10.39 -0.61
CA LEU A 13 6.55 -9.62 -0.76
C LEU A 13 6.35 -8.58 -1.87
N LEU A 14 6.72 -7.35 -1.57
CA LEU A 14 6.67 -6.21 -2.46
C LEU A 14 8.07 -5.61 -2.59
N ASP A 15 8.46 -5.31 -3.83
CA ASP A 15 9.68 -4.59 -4.15
C ASP A 15 9.34 -3.16 -4.58
N LEU A 16 9.58 -2.21 -3.66
CA LEU A 16 9.21 -0.80 -3.86
C LEU A 16 10.03 -0.12 -4.95
N THR A 17 11.25 -0.62 -5.25
CA THR A 17 12.14 0.04 -6.22
C THR A 17 11.66 -0.10 -7.66
N LYS A 18 10.60 -0.86 -7.90
CA LYS A 18 10.01 -1.08 -9.22
C LYS A 18 9.01 0.00 -9.63
N PHE A 19 8.58 0.84 -8.70
CA PHE A 19 7.56 1.85 -8.95
C PHE A 19 8.19 3.23 -9.09
N VAL A 20 7.59 4.06 -9.93
CA VAL A 20 7.99 5.47 -10.10
C VAL A 20 7.00 6.45 -9.44
N GLY A 21 6.03 5.93 -8.68
CA GLY A 21 5.02 6.75 -8.01
C GLY A 21 4.01 5.94 -7.19
N TYR A 22 3.32 6.61 -6.27
CA TYR A 22 2.27 6.01 -5.45
C TYR A 22 1.12 5.40 -6.25
N LYS A 23 0.81 5.97 -7.42
CA LYS A 23 -0.25 5.44 -8.29
C LYS A 23 0.04 4.02 -8.74
N GLU A 24 1.26 3.74 -9.19
CA GLU A 24 1.66 2.41 -9.63
C GLU A 24 1.73 1.43 -8.45
N LEU A 25 2.25 1.91 -7.31
CA LEU A 25 2.26 1.15 -6.06
C LEU A 25 0.84 0.71 -5.65
N PHE A 26 -0.11 1.65 -5.59
CA PHE A 26 -1.48 1.36 -5.16
C PHE A 26 -2.21 0.44 -6.14
N HIS A 27 -2.02 0.64 -7.43
CA HIS A 27 -2.55 -0.26 -8.46
C HIS A 27 -2.03 -1.69 -8.30
N ASP A 28 -0.72 -1.86 -8.09
CA ASP A 28 -0.12 -3.18 -7.93
C ASP A 28 -0.57 -3.86 -6.62
N LEU A 29 -0.72 -3.10 -5.52
CA LEU A 29 -1.29 -3.61 -4.27
C LEU A 29 -2.72 -4.12 -4.46
N GLU A 30 -3.55 -3.37 -5.18
CA GLU A 30 -4.91 -3.77 -5.54
C GLU A 30 -4.96 -5.12 -6.28
N VAL A 31 -4.11 -5.27 -7.29
CA VAL A 31 -3.98 -6.50 -8.08
C VAL A 31 -3.44 -7.64 -7.22
N MET A 32 -2.43 -7.39 -6.37
CA MET A 32 -1.86 -8.40 -5.47
C MET A 32 -2.90 -9.01 -4.53
N PHE A 33 -3.88 -8.24 -4.08
CA PHE A 33 -4.90 -8.68 -3.13
C PHE A 33 -6.29 -8.88 -3.75
N ASN A 34 -6.42 -8.80 -5.09
CA ASN A 34 -7.68 -8.96 -5.83
C ASN A 34 -8.81 -8.06 -5.27
N PHE A 35 -8.49 -6.79 -5.05
CA PHE A 35 -9.43 -5.80 -4.53
C PHE A 35 -9.34 -4.47 -5.31
N GLU A 36 -9.28 -4.57 -6.63
CA GLU A 36 -9.13 -3.46 -7.57
C GLU A 36 -10.22 -2.37 -7.41
N GLY A 37 -9.81 -1.11 -7.54
CA GLY A 37 -10.64 0.09 -7.42
C GLY A 37 -11.06 0.43 -5.99
N GLN A 38 -10.27 0.07 -4.99
CA GLN A 38 -10.56 0.30 -3.55
C GLN A 38 -9.56 1.27 -2.90
N LEU A 39 -8.30 1.28 -3.32
CA LEU A 39 -7.28 2.25 -2.94
C LEU A 39 -7.28 3.49 -3.85
N GLU A 40 -7.61 3.33 -5.13
CA GLU A 40 -7.64 4.46 -6.07
C GLU A 40 -8.84 5.41 -5.86
N ASP A 41 -9.93 4.93 -5.24
CA ASP A 41 -11.12 5.75 -4.96
C ASP A 41 -11.12 6.23 -3.50
N PRO A 42 -10.91 7.53 -3.25
CA PRO A 42 -10.83 8.10 -1.90
C PRO A 42 -12.14 7.96 -1.11
N ASN A 43 -13.26 7.62 -1.75
CA ASN A 43 -14.55 7.41 -1.08
C ASN A 43 -14.74 5.97 -0.56
N LYS A 44 -13.84 5.04 -0.90
CA LYS A 44 -13.92 3.61 -0.49
C LYS A 44 -13.35 3.36 0.91
N GLY A 45 -12.60 4.32 1.46
CA GLY A 45 -12.11 4.31 2.85
C GLY A 45 -10.91 3.41 3.13
N TRP A 46 -10.27 2.83 2.11
CA TRP A 46 -9.02 2.10 2.29
C TRP A 46 -7.83 3.05 2.28
N GLN A 47 -6.85 2.77 3.14
CA GLN A 47 -5.62 3.52 3.27
C GLN A 47 -4.44 2.54 3.32
N VAL A 48 -3.30 2.95 2.78
CA VAL A 48 -2.05 2.19 2.88
C VAL A 48 -1.21 2.83 3.98
N VAL A 49 -0.79 2.02 4.95
CA VAL A 49 0.07 2.45 6.06
C VAL A 49 1.34 1.62 6.11
N TYR A 50 2.40 2.19 6.65
CA TYR A 50 3.64 1.50 6.99
C TYR A 50 3.99 1.74 8.45
N THR A 51 4.84 0.88 9.01
CA THR A 51 5.41 1.07 10.33
C THR A 51 6.83 1.58 10.18
N ASP A 52 7.17 2.68 10.83
CA ASP A 52 8.53 3.21 10.84
C ASP A 52 9.44 2.46 11.82
N ASP A 53 10.66 2.95 12.04
CA ASP A 53 11.64 2.37 12.95
C ASP A 53 11.32 2.63 14.43
N GLU A 54 10.46 3.60 14.73
CA GLU A 54 9.94 3.88 16.08
C GLU A 54 8.73 3.00 16.44
N GLY A 55 8.12 2.35 15.43
CA GLY A 55 6.97 1.48 15.60
C GLY A 55 5.63 2.18 15.35
N ASP A 56 5.66 3.43 14.89
CA ASP A 56 4.47 4.23 14.62
C ASP A 56 3.89 3.92 13.24
N MET A 57 2.56 3.97 13.15
CA MET A 57 1.85 3.78 11.88
C MET A 57 1.77 5.10 11.13
N MET A 58 2.37 5.11 9.93
CA MET A 58 2.45 6.28 9.06
C MET A 58 1.67 6.03 7.77
N LEU A 59 1.00 7.07 7.26
CA LEU A 59 0.24 6.98 6.01
C LEU A 59 1.19 7.02 4.81
N VAL A 60 0.99 6.12 3.84
CA VAL A 60 1.73 6.14 2.58
C VAL A 60 1.10 7.16 1.64
N GLY A 61 1.90 8.07 1.09
CA GLY A 61 1.45 9.05 0.10
C GLY A 61 1.40 10.50 0.60
N ASP A 62 1.67 10.76 1.87
CA ASP A 62 1.74 12.12 2.41
C ASP A 62 3.00 12.87 1.95
N ASP A 63 4.13 12.16 1.83
CA ASP A 63 5.37 12.70 1.30
C ASP A 63 5.50 12.49 -0.22
N PRO A 64 6.19 13.37 -0.97
CA PRO A 64 6.46 13.14 -2.39
C PRO A 64 7.18 11.81 -2.65
N TRP A 65 6.86 11.16 -3.77
CA TRP A 65 7.61 9.98 -4.23
C TRP A 65 9.05 10.37 -4.59
N GLN A 66 10.03 9.53 -4.22
CA GLN A 66 11.46 9.73 -4.46
C GLN A 66 12.09 8.56 -5.22
#